data_AF-A0AAU9BPG2-F1
#
_entry.id   AF-A0AAU9BPG2-F1
#
_cell.length_a   1.000
_cell.length_b   1.000
_cell.length_c   1.000
_cell.angle_alpha   90.00
_cell.angle_beta   90.00
_cell.angle_gamma   90.00
#
_symmetry.space_group_name_H-M   'P 1'
#
loop_
_entity.id
_entity.type
_entity.pdbx_description
1 polymer ?
#
loop_
_entity_poly.entity_id
_entity_poly.type
_entity_poly.pdbx_seq_one_letter_code
_entity_poly.pdbx_strand_id
1 'polypeptide(L)'
;MSLKPWREIATPHKDVLAGTFKQSEFAADITQVASGTAPAEYQDAEQFFARTYITEGMRLLLISVAQRLAGQGGDPVIQLQTAFGGGKTHTLLAVYHLASRKVPTARLAGIPPLLDEAGITDLPAARVAVIDGIKLSPSQPRRYGRHTINTLWGEMAWQLLGEAGFEQLAASDRDGTSPGKERLTELIRQAAPCVILMDELVAFIRQLEIGKSYPAGTFDSNVSFIQALTEAMKAVPNAILLASLPESEVEAGGTMGQRALEALEKYFARVESVWKPVATEEAFEIVRRRLFENPGDRDEVAEICRRFADFYRQHGDKFPVETQSNAYFERLCRSYPIHPEIFDRLYEDWSTLEKFQRTRGVLQYLAIVIHRLWNSDNRDALIMPGTLPLDDPNVRTKSIHYLPQGWEAVIEREVDGPTRCRPKSTATTPASAACRQRAGPPAPSSSAARRRRPTRRSAASKPAASSSAPSSRGKRSGCSRTCSSVCATASITSMRTATATGSTPSPTCAGRWRAASGTWTVGKWRNCSSAG
;
A
#
# COMPACT_ATOMS: atom_id res chain seq x y z
N MET A 1 28.93 -9.85 -30.34
CA MET A 1 27.56 -10.35 -30.59
C MET A 1 26.59 -9.28 -30.12
N SER A 2 25.35 -9.24 -30.63
CA SER A 2 24.31 -8.41 -30.02
C SER A 2 23.93 -8.96 -28.64
N LEU A 3 23.58 -8.09 -27.71
CA LEU A 3 22.91 -8.52 -26.47
C LEU A 3 21.55 -9.13 -26.83
N LYS A 4 21.12 -10.16 -26.08
CA LYS A 4 19.75 -10.67 -26.19
C LYS A 4 18.75 -9.61 -25.71
N PRO A 5 17.59 -9.46 -26.36
CA PRO A 5 16.47 -8.69 -25.82
C PRO A 5 16.03 -9.20 -24.44
N TRP A 6 15.59 -8.29 -23.55
CA TRP A 6 15.09 -8.69 -22.23
C TRP A 6 13.90 -9.67 -22.33
N ARG A 7 13.09 -9.53 -23.39
CA ARG A 7 11.90 -10.36 -23.62
C ARG A 7 12.19 -11.80 -24.04
N GLU A 8 13.43 -12.12 -24.39
CA GLU A 8 13.89 -13.49 -24.69
C GLU A 8 14.41 -14.20 -23.43
N ILE A 9 14.60 -13.47 -22.33
CA ILE A 9 15.19 -13.93 -21.07
C ILE A 9 14.15 -13.89 -19.95
N ALA A 10 13.53 -12.72 -19.73
CA ALA A 10 12.54 -12.49 -18.68
C ALA A 10 11.11 -12.59 -19.25
N THR A 11 10.31 -13.49 -18.69
CA THR A 11 8.91 -13.75 -19.08
C THR A 11 7.95 -13.12 -18.07
N PRO A 12 7.15 -12.10 -18.44
CA PRO A 12 6.12 -11.53 -17.57
C PRO A 12 5.02 -12.54 -17.21
N HIS A 13 4.35 -12.36 -16.07
CA HIS A 13 3.17 -13.17 -15.71
C HIS A 13 2.02 -12.97 -16.73
N LYS A 14 1.18 -14.00 -16.88
CA LYS A 14 0.11 -14.07 -17.90
C LYS A 14 -0.95 -12.96 -17.78
N ASP A 15 -1.14 -12.43 -16.58
CA ASP A 15 -2.04 -11.32 -16.24
C ASP A 15 -1.49 -9.96 -16.71
N VAL A 16 -0.18 -9.72 -16.56
CA VAL A 16 0.57 -8.62 -17.18
C VAL A 16 0.53 -8.73 -18.71
N LEU A 17 0.77 -9.92 -19.26
CA LEU A 17 0.73 -10.16 -20.71
C LEU A 17 -0.67 -9.92 -21.30
N ALA A 18 -1.73 -10.34 -20.62
CA ALA A 18 -3.11 -10.16 -21.06
C ALA A 18 -3.60 -8.70 -20.94
N GLY A 19 -2.94 -7.85 -20.15
CA GLY A 19 -3.37 -6.48 -19.89
C GLY A 19 -4.65 -6.38 -19.04
N THR A 20 -5.12 -7.51 -18.50
CA THR A 20 -6.29 -7.60 -17.62
C THR A 20 -6.00 -7.19 -16.18
N PHE A 21 -4.74 -6.84 -15.89
CA PHE A 21 -4.15 -6.49 -14.60
C PHE A 21 -4.93 -5.38 -13.87
N LYS A 22 -5.70 -5.75 -12.85
CA LYS A 22 -6.57 -4.81 -12.12
C LYS A 22 -5.88 -4.22 -10.91
N GLN A 23 -6.22 -2.97 -10.65
CA GLN A 23 -5.76 -2.23 -9.48
C GLN A 23 -6.08 -2.93 -8.14
N SER A 24 -7.13 -3.76 -8.11
CA SER A 24 -7.57 -4.57 -6.97
C SER A 24 -6.73 -5.83 -6.71
N GLU A 25 -6.02 -6.38 -7.70
CA GLU A 25 -5.27 -7.64 -7.55
C GLU A 25 -4.00 -7.48 -6.69
N PHE A 26 -3.58 -6.22 -6.43
CA PHE A 26 -2.58 -5.87 -5.42
C PHE A 26 -3.16 -5.49 -4.04
N ALA A 27 -4.50 -5.45 -3.88
CA ALA A 27 -5.11 -5.28 -2.58
C ALA A 27 -5.20 -6.64 -1.89
N ALA A 28 -4.11 -7.02 -1.22
CA ALA A 28 -4.15 -8.10 -0.22
C ALA A 28 -5.29 -7.80 0.77
N ASP A 29 -6.23 -8.74 0.91
CA ASP A 29 -7.38 -8.64 1.79
C ASP A 29 -7.36 -9.85 2.73
N ILE A 30 -7.00 -9.60 4.00
CA ILE A 30 -6.89 -10.65 5.02
C ILE A 30 -8.26 -11.23 5.40
N THR A 31 -9.33 -10.45 5.29
CA THR A 31 -10.70 -10.91 5.45
C THR A 31 -11.02 -11.99 4.41
N GLN A 32 -10.73 -11.76 3.13
CA GLN A 32 -11.07 -12.67 2.05
C GLN A 32 -10.31 -13.99 2.18
N VAL A 33 -9.03 -13.96 2.57
CA VAL A 33 -8.23 -15.17 2.80
C VAL A 33 -8.72 -15.96 4.02
N ALA A 34 -9.17 -15.25 5.07
CA ALA A 34 -9.77 -15.87 6.25
C ALA A 34 -11.16 -16.48 5.96
N SER A 35 -11.97 -15.88 5.08
CA SER A 35 -13.29 -16.40 4.68
C SER A 35 -13.28 -17.42 3.53
N GLY A 36 -12.11 -17.76 2.97
CA GLY A 36 -12.03 -18.75 1.88
C GLY A 36 -12.46 -18.20 0.52
N THR A 37 -12.48 -16.88 0.33
CA THR A 37 -13.05 -16.19 -0.83
C THR A 37 -12.02 -15.39 -1.64
N ALA A 38 -10.74 -15.41 -1.26
CA ALA A 38 -9.68 -14.69 -1.97
C ALA A 38 -9.28 -15.39 -3.29
N PRO A 39 -8.66 -14.67 -4.25
CA PRO A 39 -8.00 -15.28 -5.41
C PRO A 39 -6.95 -16.32 -4.98
N ALA A 40 -6.74 -17.36 -5.81
CA ALA A 40 -5.86 -18.48 -5.48
C ALA A 40 -4.44 -18.05 -5.04
N GLU A 41 -3.88 -17.03 -5.69
CA GLU A 41 -2.56 -16.46 -5.36
C GLU A 41 -2.42 -15.84 -3.96
N TYR A 42 -3.53 -15.52 -3.27
CA TYR A 42 -3.54 -15.12 -1.87
C TYR A 42 -4.18 -16.17 -0.95
N GLN A 43 -5.06 -17.02 -1.49
CA GLN A 43 -5.81 -18.01 -0.73
C GLN A 43 -5.01 -19.28 -0.45
N ASP A 44 -4.14 -19.68 -1.38
CA ASP A 44 -3.24 -20.83 -1.29
C ASP A 44 -1.84 -20.41 -0.82
N ALA A 45 -1.29 -21.17 0.13
CA ALA A 45 -0.02 -20.84 0.76
C ALA A 45 1.18 -21.11 -0.17
N GLU A 46 1.12 -22.15 -1.02
CA GLU A 46 2.22 -22.47 -1.94
C GLU A 46 2.37 -21.36 -3.01
N GLN A 47 1.27 -20.96 -3.65
CA GLN A 47 1.25 -19.85 -4.60
C GLN A 47 1.59 -18.50 -3.96
N PHE A 48 1.09 -18.22 -2.74
CA PHE A 48 1.38 -16.98 -2.03
C PHE A 48 2.89 -16.82 -1.74
N PHE A 49 3.55 -17.87 -1.22
CA PHE A 49 4.98 -17.80 -0.93
C PHE A 49 5.84 -17.83 -2.20
N ALA A 50 5.43 -18.54 -3.25
CA ALA A 50 6.10 -18.49 -4.55
C ALA A 50 6.10 -17.07 -5.17
N ARG A 51 4.99 -16.33 -5.05
CA ARG A 51 4.84 -14.94 -5.55
C ARG A 51 5.40 -13.88 -4.59
N THR A 52 5.71 -14.24 -3.35
CA THR A 52 6.25 -13.32 -2.33
C THR A 52 7.77 -13.27 -2.38
N TYR A 53 8.35 -12.08 -2.28
CA TYR A 53 9.74 -11.92 -1.86
C TYR A 53 9.76 -11.77 -0.34
N ILE A 54 10.44 -12.68 0.36
CA ILE A 54 10.66 -12.55 1.81
C ILE A 54 11.81 -11.56 1.99
N THR A 55 11.47 -10.34 2.39
CA THR A 55 12.43 -9.31 2.80
C THR A 55 13.11 -9.67 4.11
N GLU A 56 14.23 -9.05 4.42
CA GLU A 56 14.93 -9.23 5.70
C GLU A 56 14.03 -8.89 6.89
N GLY A 57 13.27 -7.79 6.80
CA GLY A 57 12.27 -7.41 7.81
C GLY A 57 11.12 -8.43 7.95
N MET A 58 10.73 -9.13 6.88
CA MET A 58 9.75 -10.21 6.95
C MET A 58 10.37 -11.52 7.45
N ARG A 59 11.61 -11.83 7.08
CA ARG A 59 12.38 -13.01 7.53
C ARG A 59 12.50 -13.02 9.04
N LEU A 60 13.03 -11.95 9.61
CA LEU A 60 13.23 -11.82 11.06
C LEU A 60 11.90 -11.84 11.84
N LEU A 61 10.85 -11.23 11.27
CA LEU A 61 9.49 -11.31 11.82
C LEU A 61 8.95 -12.75 11.82
N LEU A 62 9.04 -13.47 10.70
CA LEU A 62 8.58 -14.86 10.59
C LEU A 62 9.36 -15.80 11.53
N ILE A 63 10.64 -15.53 11.77
CA ILE A 63 11.47 -16.21 12.79
C ILE A 63 10.91 -15.94 14.21
N SER A 64 10.70 -14.68 14.60
CA SER A 64 10.15 -14.33 15.94
C SER A 64 8.75 -14.94 16.15
N VAL A 65 7.87 -14.88 15.14
CA VAL A 65 6.56 -15.54 15.10
C VAL A 65 6.69 -17.06 15.29
N ALA A 66 7.59 -17.71 14.56
CA ALA A 66 7.77 -19.15 14.63
C ALA A 66 8.29 -19.58 16.01
N GLN A 67 9.29 -18.88 16.55
CA GLN A 67 9.84 -19.13 17.88
C GLN A 67 8.79 -18.94 18.98
N ARG A 68 7.93 -17.92 18.84
CA ARG A 68 6.80 -17.69 19.75
C ARG A 68 5.80 -18.84 19.72
N LEU A 69 5.35 -19.28 18.54
CA LEU A 69 4.42 -20.40 18.40
C LEU A 69 5.00 -21.73 18.89
N ALA A 70 6.29 -21.97 18.68
CA ALA A 70 7.03 -23.12 19.21
C ALA A 70 7.32 -23.02 20.73
N GLY A 71 7.06 -21.88 21.38
CA GLY A 71 7.33 -21.66 22.81
C GLY A 71 8.83 -21.49 23.16
N GLN A 72 9.68 -21.22 22.16
CA GLN A 72 11.13 -21.06 22.31
C GLN A 72 11.56 -19.64 22.71
N GLY A 73 10.67 -18.64 22.58
CA GLY A 73 10.99 -17.23 22.84
C GLY A 73 10.05 -16.30 22.06
N GLY A 74 10.62 -15.27 21.44
CA GLY A 74 9.89 -14.35 20.54
C GLY A 74 8.98 -13.35 21.25
N ASP A 75 8.61 -12.30 20.52
CA ASP A 75 7.83 -11.18 21.04
C ASP A 75 6.33 -11.53 21.18
N PRO A 76 5.65 -11.11 22.26
CA PRO A 76 4.22 -11.38 22.46
C PRO A 76 3.30 -10.51 21.59
N VAL A 77 3.79 -9.32 21.21
CA VAL A 77 3.05 -8.29 20.48
C VAL A 77 4.01 -7.62 19.49
N ILE A 78 3.52 -7.34 18.28
CA ILE A 78 4.29 -6.75 17.19
C ILE A 78 3.44 -5.70 16.46
N GLN A 79 3.90 -4.44 16.47
CA GLN A 79 3.39 -3.36 15.63
C GLN A 79 4.08 -3.39 14.26
N LEU A 80 3.27 -3.43 13.19
CA LEU A 80 3.73 -3.32 11.80
C LEU A 80 3.62 -1.87 11.32
N GLN A 81 4.75 -1.15 11.25
CA GLN A 81 4.86 0.17 10.62
C GLN A 81 5.57 0.06 9.26
N THR A 82 4.91 0.47 8.17
CA THR A 82 5.50 0.44 6.83
C THR A 82 6.10 1.76 6.41
N ALA A 83 7.43 1.84 6.38
CA ALA A 83 8.19 2.99 5.87
C ALA A 83 7.93 3.34 4.38
N PHE A 84 7.39 2.39 3.60
CA PHE A 84 7.25 2.52 2.13
C PHE A 84 5.82 2.29 1.62
N GLY A 85 4.81 2.69 2.41
CA GLY A 85 3.43 2.87 1.92
C GLY A 85 2.77 1.62 1.35
N GLY A 86 3.03 0.45 1.93
CA GLY A 86 2.46 -0.83 1.49
C GLY A 86 3.14 -2.01 2.18
N GLY A 87 2.40 -3.13 2.30
CA GLY A 87 2.93 -4.40 2.82
C GLY A 87 2.32 -4.89 4.12
N LYS A 88 1.66 -4.05 4.94
CA LYS A 88 1.09 -4.43 6.25
C LYS A 88 0.21 -5.70 6.17
N THR A 89 -0.86 -5.65 5.38
CA THR A 89 -1.77 -6.79 5.15
C THR A 89 -1.08 -7.99 4.48
N HIS A 90 -0.11 -7.77 3.58
CA HIS A 90 0.66 -8.86 2.95
C HIS A 90 1.56 -9.58 3.96
N THR A 91 2.14 -8.86 4.91
CA THR A 91 2.92 -9.42 6.02
C THR A 91 2.03 -10.17 7.00
N LEU A 92 0.85 -9.64 7.35
CA LEU A 92 -0.15 -10.37 8.14
C LEU A 92 -0.61 -11.66 7.42
N LEU A 93 -0.74 -11.65 6.08
CA LEU A 93 -1.03 -12.85 5.29
C LEU A 93 0.09 -13.89 5.31
N ALA A 94 1.36 -13.47 5.23
CA ALA A 94 2.48 -14.39 5.37
C ALA A 94 2.44 -15.11 6.73
N VAL A 95 2.13 -14.37 7.80
CA VAL A 95 1.95 -14.94 9.14
C VAL A 95 0.70 -15.81 9.23
N TYR A 96 -0.44 -15.43 8.63
CA TYR A 96 -1.65 -16.27 8.56
C TYR A 96 -1.36 -17.63 7.91
N HIS A 97 -0.66 -17.66 6.78
CA HIS A 97 -0.32 -18.89 6.06
C HIS A 97 0.70 -19.75 6.82
N LEU A 98 1.71 -19.12 7.43
CA LEU A 98 2.67 -19.82 8.28
C LEU A 98 2.00 -20.46 9.49
N ALA A 99 1.17 -19.70 10.22
CA ALA A 99 0.56 -20.11 11.49
C ALA A 99 -0.62 -21.08 11.34
N SER A 100 -1.44 -20.93 10.30
CA SER A 100 -2.58 -21.83 10.06
C SER A 100 -2.17 -23.22 9.56
N ARG A 101 -0.91 -23.40 9.14
CA ARG A 101 -0.25 -24.69 8.82
C ARG A 101 -1.02 -25.60 7.83
N LYS A 102 -1.94 -25.05 7.03
CA LYS A 102 -2.77 -25.77 6.05
C LYS A 102 -1.96 -26.57 5.01
N VAL A 103 -0.71 -26.16 4.79
CA VAL A 103 0.27 -26.78 3.90
C VAL A 103 1.56 -27.06 4.71
N PRO A 104 2.29 -28.17 4.47
CA PRO A 104 3.60 -28.42 5.09
C PRO A 104 4.62 -27.30 4.80
N THR A 105 5.35 -26.85 5.82
CA THR A 105 6.38 -25.79 5.72
C THR A 105 7.42 -26.07 4.65
N ALA A 106 7.77 -27.34 4.43
CA ALA A 106 8.69 -27.82 3.37
C ALA A 106 8.29 -27.41 1.94
N ARG A 107 7.02 -27.04 1.68
CA ARG A 107 6.55 -26.55 0.37
C ARG A 107 6.47 -25.04 0.26
N LEU A 108 6.53 -24.31 1.39
CA LEU A 108 6.37 -22.86 1.41
C LEU A 108 7.69 -22.21 0.98
N ALA A 109 7.73 -21.66 -0.22
CA ALA A 109 8.97 -21.18 -0.84
C ALA A 109 9.71 -20.16 0.05
N GLY A 110 10.93 -20.51 0.47
CA GLY A 110 11.78 -19.69 1.33
C GLY A 110 11.54 -19.83 2.84
N ILE A 111 10.54 -20.58 3.29
CA ILE A 111 10.28 -20.80 4.73
C ILE A 111 11.23 -21.80 5.40
N PRO A 112 11.59 -22.97 4.81
CA PRO A 112 12.43 -23.95 5.51
C PRO A 112 13.76 -23.38 6.05
N PRO A 113 14.54 -22.58 5.29
CA PRO A 113 15.77 -21.98 5.82
C PRO A 113 15.56 -21.07 7.04
N LEU A 114 14.37 -20.46 7.18
CA LEU A 114 14.04 -19.63 8.34
C LEU A 114 13.75 -20.48 9.58
N LEU A 115 13.19 -21.68 9.39
CA LEU A 115 12.90 -22.62 10.48
C LEU A 115 14.17 -23.35 10.92
N ASP A 116 15.04 -23.71 9.96
CA ASP A 116 16.37 -24.24 10.22
C ASP A 116 17.20 -23.24 11.04
N GLU A 117 17.20 -21.96 10.65
CA GLU A 117 17.84 -20.86 11.39
C GLU A 117 17.21 -20.62 12.77
N ALA A 118 15.89 -20.66 12.86
CA ALA A 118 15.17 -20.45 14.12
C ALA A 118 15.38 -21.58 15.15
N GLY A 119 15.86 -22.76 14.72
CA GLY A 119 15.98 -23.97 15.54
C GLY A 119 14.66 -24.74 15.69
N ILE A 120 13.79 -24.69 14.68
CA ILE A 120 12.41 -25.21 14.72
C ILE A 120 12.24 -26.35 13.73
N THR A 121 12.28 -27.59 14.22
CA THR A 121 12.11 -28.80 13.42
C THR A 121 10.65 -29.15 13.10
N ASP A 122 9.73 -28.79 13.99
CA ASP A 122 8.28 -28.77 13.70
C ASP A 122 7.66 -27.48 14.24
N LEU A 123 6.81 -26.86 13.42
CA LEU A 123 6.10 -25.64 13.74
C LEU A 123 4.63 -26.00 14.00
N PRO A 124 4.11 -25.86 15.23
CA PRO A 124 2.76 -26.29 15.56
C PRO A 124 1.68 -25.51 14.80
N ALA A 125 0.56 -26.17 14.51
CA ALA A 125 -0.63 -25.52 13.98
C ALA A 125 -1.24 -24.60 15.04
N ALA A 126 -1.39 -23.31 14.71
CA ALA A 126 -1.90 -22.30 15.60
C ALA A 126 -3.32 -21.88 15.20
N ARG A 127 -4.16 -21.57 16.19
CA ARG A 127 -5.48 -20.96 15.96
C ARG A 127 -5.30 -19.50 15.56
N VAL A 128 -5.86 -19.07 14.43
CA VAL A 128 -5.67 -17.71 13.91
C VAL A 128 -6.99 -16.94 13.94
N ALA A 129 -7.01 -15.80 14.63
CA ALA A 129 -8.08 -14.82 14.57
C ALA A 129 -7.66 -13.59 13.74
N VAL A 130 -8.57 -13.11 12.91
CA VAL A 130 -8.42 -11.96 12.00
C VAL A 130 -9.47 -10.91 12.33
N ILE A 131 -9.01 -9.76 12.82
CA ILE A 131 -9.81 -8.59 13.14
C ILE A 131 -9.50 -7.50 12.12
N ASP A 132 -10.49 -7.17 11.30
CA ASP A 132 -10.40 -6.21 10.20
C ASP A 132 -11.20 -4.95 10.56
N GLY A 133 -10.49 -3.84 10.77
CA GLY A 133 -11.08 -2.58 11.23
C GLY A 133 -11.85 -1.79 10.16
N ILE A 134 -11.79 -2.21 8.89
CA ILE A 134 -12.61 -1.64 7.80
C ILE A 134 -13.92 -2.42 7.67
N LYS A 135 -13.88 -3.75 7.86
CA LYS A 135 -15.06 -4.63 7.80
C LYS A 135 -15.97 -4.51 9.01
N LEU A 136 -15.40 -4.35 10.21
CA LEU A 136 -16.18 -4.25 11.44
C LEU A 136 -16.76 -2.84 11.60
N SER A 137 -18.05 -2.76 11.93
CA SER A 137 -18.73 -1.48 12.21
C SER A 137 -19.17 -1.44 13.68
N PRO A 138 -18.83 -0.40 14.46
CA PRO A 138 -19.26 -0.29 15.86
C PRO A 138 -20.77 -0.36 16.07
N SER A 139 -21.55 0.01 15.06
CA SER A 139 -23.01 0.12 15.10
C SER A 139 -23.78 -1.12 14.63
N GLN A 140 -23.10 -2.11 14.03
CA GLN A 140 -23.76 -3.26 13.39
C GLN A 140 -23.20 -4.60 13.93
N PRO A 141 -23.87 -5.20 14.93
CA PRO A 141 -23.50 -6.51 15.46
C PRO A 141 -23.54 -7.61 14.39
N ARG A 142 -22.60 -8.55 14.46
CA ARG A 142 -22.49 -9.68 13.54
C ARG A 142 -23.22 -10.90 14.10
N ARG A 143 -23.93 -11.63 13.23
CA ARG A 143 -24.70 -12.83 13.61
C ARG A 143 -23.98 -14.11 13.20
N TYR A 144 -23.89 -15.04 14.14
CA TYR A 144 -23.34 -16.38 13.96
C TYR A 144 -24.35 -17.40 14.47
N GLY A 145 -25.23 -17.88 13.57
CA GLY A 145 -26.34 -18.75 13.94
C GLY A 145 -27.27 -18.08 14.95
N ARG A 146 -27.29 -18.60 16.18
CA ARG A 146 -28.08 -18.04 17.30
C ARG A 146 -27.43 -16.83 17.99
N HIS A 147 -26.12 -16.66 17.84
CA HIS A 147 -25.37 -15.61 18.56
C HIS A 147 -25.34 -14.30 17.80
N THR A 148 -25.39 -13.21 18.55
CA THR A 148 -25.17 -11.84 18.05
C THR A 148 -23.99 -11.26 18.81
N ILE A 149 -22.90 -11.00 18.09
CA ILE A 149 -21.61 -10.53 18.61
C ILE A 149 -21.50 -9.05 18.30
N ASN A 150 -21.21 -8.25 19.32
CA ASN A 150 -21.28 -6.79 19.26
C ASN A 150 -19.88 -6.15 19.18
N THR A 151 -18.84 -6.81 19.70
CA THR A 151 -17.54 -6.21 20.05
C THR A 151 -16.33 -6.90 19.39
N LEU A 152 -15.18 -6.22 19.39
CA LEU A 152 -13.91 -6.78 18.93
C LEU A 152 -13.49 -8.03 19.73
N TRP A 153 -13.68 -8.02 21.04
CA TRP A 153 -13.30 -9.14 21.91
C TRP A 153 -14.25 -10.34 21.77
N GLY A 154 -15.53 -10.11 21.55
CA GLY A 154 -16.49 -11.16 21.22
C GLY A 154 -16.17 -11.84 19.88
N GLU A 155 -15.85 -11.06 18.84
CA GLU A 155 -15.46 -11.56 17.52
C GLU A 155 -14.15 -12.36 17.60
N MET A 156 -13.15 -11.85 18.32
CA MET A 156 -11.88 -12.54 18.58
C MET A 156 -12.08 -13.88 19.31
N ALA A 157 -12.88 -13.89 20.37
CA ALA A 157 -13.15 -15.10 21.15
C ALA A 157 -13.90 -16.17 20.33
N TRP A 158 -14.85 -15.74 19.49
CA TRP A 158 -15.56 -16.61 18.56
C TRP A 158 -14.63 -17.19 17.47
N GLN A 159 -13.71 -16.40 16.91
CA GLN A 159 -12.75 -16.92 15.93
C GLN A 159 -11.71 -17.87 16.55
N LEU A 160 -11.28 -17.65 17.79
CA LEU A 160 -10.31 -18.52 18.47
C LEU A 160 -10.91 -19.83 18.99
N LEU A 161 -12.10 -19.80 19.59
CA LEU A 161 -12.68 -20.93 20.34
C LEU A 161 -14.19 -21.15 20.11
N GLY A 162 -14.79 -20.45 19.14
CA GLY A 162 -16.21 -20.58 18.80
C GLY A 162 -17.13 -20.16 19.95
N GLU A 163 -18.24 -20.89 20.10
CA GLU A 163 -19.27 -20.68 21.12
C GLU A 163 -18.69 -20.69 22.54
N ALA A 164 -17.83 -21.67 22.87
CA ALA A 164 -17.19 -21.80 24.18
C ALA A 164 -16.18 -20.67 24.49
N GLY A 165 -15.64 -20.00 23.48
CA GLY A 165 -14.86 -18.77 23.64
C GLY A 165 -15.74 -17.55 23.90
N PHE A 166 -16.77 -17.39 23.07
CA PHE A 166 -17.71 -16.27 23.17
C PHE A 166 -18.45 -16.25 24.52
N GLU A 167 -18.91 -17.39 25.03
CA GLU A 167 -19.64 -17.48 26.31
C GLU A 167 -18.85 -16.90 27.51
N GLN A 168 -17.51 -17.03 27.52
CA GLN A 168 -16.66 -16.47 28.57
C GLN A 168 -16.67 -14.93 28.61
N LEU A 169 -16.91 -14.30 27.45
CA LEU A 169 -16.94 -12.84 27.26
C LEU A 169 -18.35 -12.29 26.98
N ALA A 170 -19.39 -13.13 26.88
CA ALA A 170 -20.74 -12.72 26.45
C ALA A 170 -21.43 -11.70 27.39
N ALA A 171 -20.96 -11.55 28.64
CA ALA A 171 -21.32 -10.40 29.48
C ALA A 171 -20.68 -9.11 28.93
N SER A 172 -19.35 -9.04 28.90
CA SER A 172 -18.57 -7.91 28.37
C SER A 172 -18.97 -7.50 26.94
N ASP A 173 -19.29 -8.45 26.06
CA ASP A 173 -19.77 -8.17 24.70
C ASP A 173 -21.13 -7.45 24.68
N ARG A 174 -22.11 -7.95 25.46
CA ARG A 174 -23.44 -7.34 25.61
C ARG A 174 -23.38 -5.98 26.31
N ASP A 175 -22.49 -5.84 27.28
CA ASP A 175 -22.35 -4.64 28.12
C ASP A 175 -21.43 -3.58 27.46
N GLY A 176 -20.90 -3.84 26.26
CA GLY A 176 -20.00 -2.94 25.52
C GLY A 176 -18.71 -2.56 26.27
N THR A 177 -18.34 -3.33 27.30
CA THR A 177 -17.33 -2.96 28.29
C THR A 177 -16.16 -3.94 28.26
N SER A 178 -14.93 -3.44 28.26
CA SER A 178 -13.71 -4.26 28.15
C SER A 178 -13.71 -5.44 29.14
N PRO A 179 -13.40 -6.66 28.70
CA PRO A 179 -13.09 -7.76 29.61
C PRO A 179 -11.79 -7.48 30.40
N GLY A 180 -11.68 -8.08 31.59
CA GLY A 180 -10.46 -8.01 32.41
C GLY A 180 -9.33 -8.88 31.89
N LYS A 181 -8.09 -8.51 32.24
CA LYS A 181 -6.85 -9.19 31.81
C LYS A 181 -6.87 -10.68 32.09
N GLU A 182 -7.44 -11.09 33.22
CA GLU A 182 -7.48 -12.47 33.70
C GLU A 182 -8.34 -13.35 32.78
N ARG A 183 -9.50 -12.85 32.34
CA ARG A 183 -10.39 -13.55 31.39
C ARG A 183 -9.76 -13.66 30.02
N LEU A 184 -9.12 -12.58 29.54
CA LEU A 184 -8.38 -12.61 28.27
C LEU A 184 -7.23 -13.61 28.33
N THR A 185 -6.44 -13.60 29.41
CA THR A 185 -5.31 -14.51 29.60
C THR A 185 -5.76 -15.98 29.59
N GLU A 186 -6.89 -16.30 30.23
CA GLU A 186 -7.42 -17.66 30.26
C GLU A 186 -7.99 -18.10 28.89
N LEU A 187 -8.74 -17.23 28.21
CA LEU A 187 -9.21 -17.45 26.83
C LEU A 187 -8.03 -17.72 25.88
N ILE A 188 -6.97 -16.90 25.95
CA ILE A 188 -5.78 -17.01 25.11
C ILE A 188 -4.98 -18.28 25.46
N ARG A 189 -4.90 -18.66 26.74
CA ARG A 189 -4.28 -19.91 27.21
C ARG A 189 -5.00 -21.15 26.64
N GLN A 190 -6.33 -21.15 26.62
CA GLN A 190 -7.13 -22.21 26.00
C GLN A 190 -7.01 -22.23 24.47
N ALA A 191 -6.85 -21.05 23.86
CA ALA A 191 -6.66 -20.88 22.42
C ALA A 191 -5.26 -21.24 21.91
N ALA A 192 -4.25 -21.27 22.79
CA ALA A 192 -2.85 -21.49 22.41
C ALA A 192 -2.57 -22.89 21.82
N PRO A 193 -1.60 -23.03 20.89
CA PRO A 193 -0.86 -21.96 20.21
C PRO A 193 -1.78 -21.10 19.35
N CYS A 194 -1.62 -19.79 19.37
CA CYS A 194 -2.52 -18.88 18.66
C CYS A 194 -1.87 -17.59 18.14
N VAL A 195 -2.48 -17.06 17.08
CA VAL A 195 -2.11 -15.79 16.45
C VAL A 195 -3.35 -14.91 16.37
N ILE A 196 -3.21 -13.65 16.77
CA ILE A 196 -4.23 -12.63 16.58
C ILE A 196 -3.67 -11.60 15.58
N LEU A 197 -4.38 -11.38 14.48
CA LEU A 197 -4.00 -10.47 13.41
C LEU A 197 -5.03 -9.34 13.37
N MET A 198 -4.60 -8.12 13.69
CA MET A 198 -5.45 -6.92 13.67
C MET A 198 -5.00 -5.99 12.53
N ASP A 199 -5.83 -5.84 11.50
CA ASP A 199 -5.55 -4.98 10.36
C ASP A 199 -6.43 -3.72 10.38
N GLU A 200 -5.83 -2.55 10.10
CA GLU A 200 -6.50 -1.25 10.03
C GLU A 200 -7.30 -0.88 11.31
N LEU A 201 -6.75 -1.22 12.49
CA LEU A 201 -7.42 -1.01 13.79
C LEU A 201 -7.82 0.46 14.06
N VAL A 202 -7.02 1.42 13.58
CA VAL A 202 -7.36 2.86 13.65
C VAL A 202 -8.63 3.19 12.86
N ALA A 203 -8.88 2.50 11.73
CA ALA A 203 -10.08 2.70 10.93
C ALA A 203 -11.37 2.29 11.66
N PHE A 204 -11.28 1.33 12.59
CA PHE A 204 -12.37 0.99 13.51
C PHE A 204 -12.51 2.03 14.63
N ILE A 205 -11.44 2.26 15.39
CA ILE A 205 -11.51 3.06 16.62
C ILE A 205 -11.88 4.52 16.34
N ARG A 206 -11.48 5.09 15.19
CA ARG A 206 -11.87 6.47 14.80
C ARG A 206 -13.38 6.65 14.54
N GLN A 207 -14.15 5.57 14.40
CA GLN A 207 -15.62 5.61 14.29
C GLN A 207 -16.32 5.76 15.66
N LEU A 208 -15.61 5.54 16.77
CA LEU A 208 -16.14 5.62 18.13
C LEU A 208 -16.20 7.08 18.61
N GLU A 209 -17.25 7.79 18.21
CA GLU A 209 -17.53 9.18 18.63
C GLU A 209 -17.53 9.35 20.16
N ILE A 210 -16.72 10.29 20.66
CA ILE A 210 -16.58 10.57 22.10
C ILE A 210 -17.93 11.01 22.71
N GLY A 211 -18.29 10.42 23.84
CA GLY A 211 -19.56 10.70 24.54
C GLY A 211 -20.77 9.93 24.03
N LYS A 212 -20.61 9.07 23.01
CA LYS A 212 -21.65 8.19 22.47
C LYS A 212 -21.31 6.73 22.76
N SER A 213 -22.32 5.94 23.09
CA SER A 213 -22.19 4.49 23.25
C SER A 213 -22.65 3.78 21.98
N TYR A 214 -21.94 2.71 21.62
CA TYR A 214 -22.23 1.83 20.50
C TYR A 214 -22.35 0.38 21.02
N PRO A 215 -23.00 -0.54 20.28
CA PRO A 215 -22.93 -1.98 20.57
C PRO A 215 -21.49 -2.49 20.76
N ALA A 216 -20.53 -2.00 19.97
CA ALA A 216 -19.11 -2.33 20.15
C ALA A 216 -18.42 -1.60 21.33
N GLY A 217 -19.16 -0.94 22.22
CA GLY A 217 -18.65 -0.19 23.35
C GLY A 217 -18.30 1.27 23.04
N THR A 218 -17.50 1.87 23.94
CA THR A 218 -16.97 3.24 23.80
C THR A 218 -15.52 3.24 23.29
N PHE A 219 -15.02 4.41 22.89
CA PHE A 219 -13.60 4.63 22.58
C PHE A 219 -12.70 4.12 23.72
N ASP A 220 -12.95 4.57 24.96
CA ASP A 220 -12.14 4.21 26.13
C ASP A 220 -12.24 2.71 26.46
N SER A 221 -13.38 2.07 26.20
CA SER A 221 -13.54 0.62 26.37
C SER A 221 -12.71 -0.17 25.37
N ASN A 222 -12.64 0.27 24.12
CA ASN A 222 -11.82 -0.37 23.08
C ASN A 222 -10.33 -0.14 23.32
N VAL A 223 -9.92 1.06 23.75
CA VAL A 223 -8.54 1.35 24.17
C VAL A 223 -8.13 0.51 25.39
N SER A 224 -9.02 0.38 26.38
CA SER A 224 -8.80 -0.48 27.56
C SER A 224 -8.69 -1.96 27.17
N PHE A 225 -9.47 -2.42 26.19
CA PHE A 225 -9.37 -3.78 25.66
C PHE A 225 -8.00 -4.03 25.00
N ILE A 226 -7.48 -3.11 24.18
CA ILE A 226 -6.14 -3.27 23.58
C ILE A 226 -5.05 -3.30 24.67
N GLN A 227 -5.15 -2.46 25.70
CA GLN A 227 -4.23 -2.52 26.85
C GLN A 227 -4.32 -3.87 27.58
N ALA A 228 -5.52 -4.38 27.84
CA ALA A 228 -5.72 -5.66 28.52
C ALA A 228 -5.28 -6.86 27.66
N LEU A 229 -5.43 -6.76 26.34
CA LEU A 229 -5.03 -7.76 25.35
C LEU A 229 -3.51 -7.87 25.26
N THR A 230 -2.79 -6.78 25.01
CA THR A 230 -1.31 -6.80 24.93
C THR A 230 -0.67 -7.33 26.22
N GLU A 231 -1.25 -6.98 27.37
CA GLU A 231 -0.86 -7.50 28.68
C GLU A 231 -1.20 -8.99 28.90
N ALA A 232 -2.24 -9.52 28.25
CA ALA A 232 -2.56 -10.95 28.28
C ALA A 232 -1.66 -11.76 27.34
N MET A 233 -1.28 -11.22 26.17
CA MET A 233 -0.33 -11.88 25.24
C MET A 233 1.05 -12.09 25.89
N LYS A 234 1.52 -11.15 26.71
CA LYS A 234 2.74 -11.33 27.53
C LYS A 234 2.67 -12.58 28.42
N ALA A 235 1.49 -12.88 28.97
CA ALA A 235 1.29 -13.92 29.97
C ALA A 235 1.07 -15.33 29.40
N VAL A 236 0.98 -15.48 28.07
CA VAL A 236 0.86 -16.78 27.38
C VAL A 236 2.03 -16.96 26.42
N PRO A 237 2.95 -17.93 26.64
CA PRO A 237 4.19 -18.03 25.88
C PRO A 237 3.97 -18.39 24.41
N ASN A 238 2.98 -19.23 24.08
CA ASN A 238 2.72 -19.70 22.72
C ASN A 238 1.64 -18.87 21.98
N ALA A 239 1.50 -17.59 22.34
CA ALA A 239 0.53 -16.67 21.76
C ALA A 239 1.24 -15.41 21.23
N ILE A 240 0.80 -14.91 20.07
CA ILE A 240 1.33 -13.68 19.46
C ILE A 240 0.24 -12.80 18.85
N LEU A 241 0.37 -11.48 19.02
CA LEU A 241 -0.51 -10.47 18.43
C LEU A 241 0.28 -9.62 17.43
N LEU A 242 -0.22 -9.51 16.19
CA LEU A 242 0.31 -8.57 15.20
C LEU A 242 -0.76 -7.53 14.89
N ALA A 243 -0.40 -6.25 15.01
CA ALA A 243 -1.29 -5.13 14.72
C ALA A 243 -0.70 -4.25 13.62
N SER A 244 -1.50 -3.92 12.60
CA SER A 244 -1.14 -2.88 11.63
C SER A 244 -1.67 -1.53 12.09
N LEU A 245 -0.80 -0.52 12.05
CA LEU A 245 -1.15 0.86 12.31
C LEU A 245 -0.75 1.75 11.11
N PRO A 246 -1.45 2.88 10.89
CA PRO A 246 -0.97 3.98 10.05
C PRO A 246 0.48 4.40 10.35
N GLU A 247 1.23 4.83 9.33
CA GLU A 247 2.53 5.51 9.54
C GLU A 247 2.34 7.00 9.87
N SER A 248 1.23 7.60 9.42
CA SER A 248 1.00 9.04 9.52
C SER A 248 -0.41 9.44 9.92
N GLU A 249 -0.54 10.65 10.46
CA GLU A 249 -1.80 11.31 10.76
C GLU A 249 -2.75 11.40 9.54
N VAL A 250 -2.17 11.52 8.33
CA VAL A 250 -2.89 11.59 7.06
C VAL A 250 -3.57 10.26 6.73
N GLU A 251 -2.88 9.13 6.95
CA GLU A 251 -3.47 7.79 6.85
C GLU A 251 -4.50 7.54 7.96
N ALA A 252 -4.22 7.99 9.20
CA ALA A 252 -5.10 7.81 10.34
C ALA A 252 -6.48 8.46 10.16
N GLY A 253 -6.56 9.57 9.41
CA GLY A 253 -7.82 10.14 8.91
C GLY A 253 -8.52 11.05 9.90
N GLY A 254 -8.03 12.28 10.02
CA GLY A 254 -8.64 13.35 10.83
C GLY A 254 -8.40 13.22 12.33
N THR A 255 -9.01 14.11 13.12
CA THR A 255 -8.66 14.31 14.54
C THR A 255 -9.01 13.14 15.47
N MET A 256 -10.05 12.35 15.14
CA MET A 256 -10.31 11.09 15.85
C MET A 256 -9.34 9.99 15.43
N GLY A 257 -8.86 10.01 14.17
CA GLY A 257 -7.81 9.13 13.67
C GLY A 257 -6.47 9.37 14.36
N GLN A 258 -6.02 10.63 14.42
CA GLN A 258 -4.83 11.07 15.16
C GLN A 258 -4.88 10.58 16.62
N ARG A 259 -5.96 10.88 17.35
CA ARG A 259 -6.12 10.44 18.75
C ARG A 259 -6.17 8.92 18.93
N ALA A 260 -6.77 8.19 17.99
CA ALA A 260 -6.77 6.74 18.00
C ALA A 260 -5.36 6.17 17.79
N LEU A 261 -4.58 6.74 16.87
CA LEU A 261 -3.18 6.36 16.63
C LEU A 261 -2.31 6.66 17.87
N GLU A 262 -2.32 7.89 18.38
CA GLU A 262 -1.61 8.31 19.61
C GLU A 262 -1.92 7.40 20.81
N ALA A 263 -3.19 7.05 20.98
CA ALA A 263 -3.64 6.17 22.06
C ALA A 263 -3.08 4.74 21.87
N LEU A 264 -3.21 4.16 20.69
CA LEU A 264 -2.73 2.81 20.40
C LEU A 264 -1.20 2.70 20.50
N GLU A 265 -0.45 3.59 19.84
CA GLU A 265 1.02 3.59 19.88
C GLU A 265 1.57 3.68 21.31
N LYS A 266 0.90 4.44 22.19
CA LYS A 266 1.26 4.54 23.61
C LYS A 266 1.13 3.23 24.40
N TYR A 267 0.29 2.30 23.96
CA TYR A 267 0.17 0.97 24.58
C TYR A 267 1.05 -0.06 23.89
N PHE A 268 1.13 -0.02 22.56
CA PHE A 268 1.96 -0.91 21.75
C PHE A 268 3.46 -0.68 22.02
N ALA A 269 3.97 0.56 21.94
CA ALA A 269 5.38 0.92 22.19
C ALA A 269 5.90 0.67 23.64
N ARG A 270 5.08 0.12 24.53
CA ARG A 270 5.47 -0.36 25.88
C ARG A 270 5.78 -1.86 25.94
N VAL A 271 5.65 -2.57 24.82
CA VAL A 271 5.59 -4.05 24.78
C VAL A 271 6.50 -4.65 23.70
N GLU A 272 7.05 -3.83 22.80
CA GLU A 272 7.30 -4.26 21.41
C GLU A 272 8.70 -4.05 20.84
N SER A 273 8.99 -4.90 19.87
CA SER A 273 9.83 -4.63 18.69
C SER A 273 9.02 -3.95 17.58
N VAL A 274 9.47 -2.81 17.04
CA VAL A 274 8.84 -2.13 15.88
C VAL A 274 9.44 -2.67 14.58
N TRP A 275 8.62 -3.32 13.75
CA TRP A 275 9.08 -3.96 12.52
C TRP A 275 8.84 -3.08 11.29
N LYS A 276 9.92 -2.76 10.56
CA LYS A 276 9.91 -2.06 9.27
C LYS A 276 10.11 -3.08 8.13
N PRO A 277 9.07 -3.46 7.37
CA PRO A 277 9.14 -4.70 6.58
C PRO A 277 9.93 -4.67 5.27
N VAL A 278 10.44 -3.53 4.80
CA VAL A 278 11.06 -3.37 3.47
C VAL A 278 12.18 -2.32 3.51
N ALA A 279 13.35 -2.63 2.96
CA ALA A 279 14.39 -1.67 2.60
C ALA A 279 14.35 -1.32 1.09
N THR A 280 14.91 -0.17 0.70
CA THR A 280 14.85 0.37 -0.67
C THR A 280 15.43 -0.61 -1.70
N GLU A 281 16.50 -1.32 -1.34
CA GLU A 281 17.21 -2.29 -2.18
C GLU A 281 16.40 -3.57 -2.44
N GLU A 282 15.40 -3.86 -1.61
CA GLU A 282 14.53 -5.04 -1.71
C GLU A 282 13.31 -4.78 -2.60
N ALA A 283 12.95 -3.50 -2.79
CA ALA A 283 11.81 -3.10 -3.62
C ALA A 283 11.93 -3.63 -5.06
N PHE A 284 13.14 -3.70 -5.60
CA PHE A 284 13.41 -4.25 -6.93
C PHE A 284 12.98 -5.73 -7.02
N GLU A 285 13.29 -6.53 -6.00
CA GLU A 285 12.99 -7.96 -5.95
C GLU A 285 11.49 -8.24 -5.71
N ILE A 286 10.83 -7.42 -4.89
CA ILE A 286 9.37 -7.44 -4.71
C ILE A 286 8.68 -7.20 -6.07
N VAL A 287 9.10 -6.18 -6.81
CA VAL A 287 8.56 -5.88 -8.14
C VAL A 287 8.88 -7.00 -9.14
N ARG A 288 10.11 -7.52 -9.13
CA ARG A 288 10.54 -8.58 -10.03
C ARG A 288 9.71 -9.85 -9.89
N ARG A 289 9.53 -10.38 -8.67
CA ARG A 289 8.69 -11.58 -8.43
C ARG A 289 7.20 -11.36 -8.75
N ARG A 290 6.69 -10.14 -8.56
CA ARG A 290 5.27 -9.81 -8.82
C ARG A 290 4.95 -9.54 -10.29
N LEU A 291 5.93 -9.18 -11.13
CA LEU A 291 5.70 -8.88 -12.56
C LEU A 291 6.22 -9.98 -13.51
N PHE A 292 7.18 -10.82 -13.10
CA PHE A 292 7.78 -11.85 -13.93
C PHE A 292 7.59 -13.27 -13.37
N GLU A 293 7.16 -14.20 -14.25
CA GLU A 293 7.04 -15.64 -13.96
C GLU A 293 8.43 -16.30 -13.96
N ASN A 294 9.32 -15.84 -14.85
CA ASN A 294 10.74 -16.18 -14.86
C ASN A 294 11.56 -14.90 -15.15
N PRO A 295 12.50 -14.48 -14.27
CA PRO A 295 13.34 -13.32 -14.51
C PRO A 295 14.54 -13.59 -15.45
N GLY A 296 14.78 -14.85 -15.84
CA GLY A 296 15.92 -15.28 -16.63
C GLY A 296 16.94 -16.11 -15.85
N ASP A 297 17.84 -16.76 -16.59
CA ASP A 297 18.98 -17.45 -15.99
C ASP A 297 20.02 -16.46 -15.47
N ARG A 298 20.64 -16.77 -14.33
CA ARG A 298 21.57 -15.89 -13.62
C ARG A 298 22.80 -15.57 -14.45
N ASP A 299 23.31 -16.53 -15.22
CA ASP A 299 24.53 -16.34 -16.00
C ASP A 299 24.29 -15.45 -17.24
N GLU A 300 23.14 -15.58 -17.90
CA GLU A 300 22.77 -14.69 -19.02
C GLU A 300 22.49 -13.26 -18.54
N VAL A 301 21.79 -13.10 -17.41
CA VAL A 301 21.59 -11.79 -16.76
C VAL A 301 22.93 -11.18 -16.35
N ALA A 302 23.83 -11.97 -15.75
CA ALA A 302 25.14 -11.52 -15.33
C ALA A 302 26.04 -11.13 -16.51
N GLU A 303 25.97 -11.78 -17.67
CA GLU A 303 26.68 -11.28 -18.86
C GLU A 303 26.11 -9.93 -19.32
N ILE A 304 24.79 -9.79 -19.47
CA ILE A 304 24.18 -8.52 -19.91
C ILE A 304 24.55 -7.39 -18.95
N CYS A 305 24.34 -7.56 -17.65
CA CYS A 305 24.67 -6.55 -16.64
C CYS A 305 26.18 -6.24 -16.59
N ARG A 306 27.06 -7.21 -16.88
CA ARG A 306 28.51 -6.98 -16.98
C ARG A 306 28.85 -6.11 -18.19
N ARG A 307 28.23 -6.36 -19.35
CA ARG A 307 28.40 -5.53 -20.56
C ARG A 307 27.96 -4.08 -20.33
N PHE A 308 26.88 -3.85 -19.58
CA PHE A 308 26.46 -2.51 -19.15
C PHE A 308 27.45 -1.87 -18.17
N ALA A 309 27.88 -2.58 -17.12
CA ALA A 309 28.87 -2.07 -16.16
C ALA A 309 30.22 -1.71 -16.81
N ASP A 310 30.70 -2.54 -17.74
CA ASP A 310 31.93 -2.27 -18.50
C ASP A 310 31.75 -1.07 -19.45
N PHE A 311 30.57 -0.89 -20.05
CA PHE A 311 30.25 0.30 -20.85
C PHE A 311 30.23 1.59 -20.01
N TYR A 312 29.70 1.56 -18.79
CA TYR A 312 29.74 2.72 -17.88
C TYR A 312 31.18 3.05 -17.45
N ARG A 313 32.00 2.04 -17.12
CA ARG A 313 33.43 2.20 -16.79
C ARG A 313 34.25 2.78 -17.96
N GLN A 314 33.99 2.34 -19.19
CA GLN A 314 34.64 2.86 -20.40
C GLN A 314 34.30 4.34 -20.69
N HIS A 315 33.20 4.84 -20.13
CA HIS A 315 32.69 6.20 -20.31
C HIS A 315 32.51 6.91 -18.97
N GLY A 316 33.41 6.66 -18.01
CA GLY A 316 33.35 7.21 -16.66
C GLY A 316 33.45 8.75 -16.58
N ASP A 317 33.72 9.41 -17.71
CA ASP A 317 33.64 10.87 -17.91
C ASP A 317 32.21 11.39 -18.12
N LYS A 318 31.24 10.51 -18.41
CA LYS A 318 29.85 10.85 -18.79
C LYS A 318 28.79 10.29 -17.83
N PHE A 319 29.17 9.45 -16.88
CA PHE A 319 28.26 8.75 -15.97
C PHE A 319 28.64 9.01 -14.50
N PRO A 320 27.68 8.95 -13.55
CA PRO A 320 27.95 9.11 -12.12
C PRO A 320 29.02 8.12 -11.62
N VAL A 321 29.87 8.55 -10.69
CA VAL A 321 31.00 7.76 -10.17
C VAL A 321 30.53 6.41 -9.59
N GLU A 322 29.35 6.39 -8.97
CA GLU A 322 28.69 5.20 -8.44
C GLU A 322 28.55 4.06 -9.46
N THR A 323 28.31 4.37 -10.74
CA THR A 323 28.13 3.39 -11.83
C THR A 323 29.36 2.52 -12.09
N GLN A 324 30.54 2.97 -11.64
CA GLN A 324 31.81 2.27 -11.82
C GLN A 324 31.99 1.15 -10.77
N SER A 325 31.28 1.25 -9.63
CA SER A 325 31.40 0.38 -8.46
C SER A 325 30.89 -1.05 -8.68
N ASN A 326 31.34 -2.00 -7.85
CA ASN A 326 30.75 -3.35 -7.86
C ASN A 326 29.30 -3.37 -7.32
N ALA A 327 28.98 -2.47 -6.37
CA ALA A 327 27.64 -2.36 -5.81
C ALA A 327 26.60 -1.99 -6.89
N TYR A 328 26.94 -1.10 -7.84
CA TYR A 328 26.05 -0.76 -8.96
C TYR A 328 25.90 -1.93 -9.96
N PHE A 329 26.96 -2.72 -10.18
CA PHE A 329 26.86 -3.96 -10.97
C PHE A 329 25.94 -5.01 -10.32
N GLU A 330 26.04 -5.22 -9.00
CA GLU A 330 25.09 -6.09 -8.28
C GLU A 330 23.66 -5.52 -8.33
N ARG A 331 23.50 -4.21 -8.18
CA ARG A 331 22.21 -3.53 -8.25
C ARG A 331 21.54 -3.71 -9.61
N LEU A 332 22.30 -3.58 -10.72
CA LEU A 332 21.86 -3.91 -12.08
C LEU A 332 21.38 -5.38 -12.20
N CYS A 333 22.11 -6.33 -11.61
CA CYS A 333 21.75 -7.75 -11.65
C CYS A 333 20.45 -8.05 -10.87
N ARG A 334 20.23 -7.37 -9.73
CA ARG A 334 19.02 -7.54 -8.89
C ARG A 334 17.78 -6.87 -9.50
N SER A 335 17.95 -5.76 -10.23
CA SER A 335 16.83 -5.01 -10.83
C SER A 335 16.40 -5.50 -12.22
N TYR A 336 17.21 -6.33 -12.89
CA TYR A 336 16.91 -6.91 -14.20
C TYR A 336 15.50 -7.55 -14.28
N PRO A 337 14.71 -7.30 -15.34
CA PRO A 337 15.05 -6.62 -16.60
C PRO A 337 14.85 -5.09 -16.61
N ILE A 338 14.74 -4.44 -15.44
CA ILE A 338 14.45 -3.00 -15.32
C ILE A 338 15.70 -2.27 -14.84
N HIS A 339 16.07 -1.16 -15.50
CA HIS A 339 17.24 -0.37 -15.11
C HIS A 339 17.03 0.32 -13.75
N PRO A 340 18.03 0.30 -12.84
CA PRO A 340 17.87 0.79 -11.46
C PRO A 340 17.36 2.23 -11.36
N GLU A 341 17.79 3.13 -12.25
CA GLU A 341 17.34 4.53 -12.29
C GLU A 341 15.82 4.68 -12.46
N ILE A 342 15.11 3.72 -13.07
CA ILE A 342 13.64 3.77 -13.17
C ILE A 342 13.04 3.64 -11.77
N PHE A 343 13.61 2.76 -10.94
CA PHE A 343 13.17 2.59 -9.57
C PHE A 343 13.55 3.79 -8.70
N ASP A 344 14.72 4.40 -8.90
CA ASP A 344 15.12 5.58 -8.13
C ASP A 344 14.15 6.75 -8.35
N ARG A 345 13.82 7.08 -9.62
CA ARG A 345 12.82 8.13 -9.89
C ARG A 345 11.42 7.79 -9.34
N LEU A 346 11.09 6.50 -9.22
CA LEU A 346 9.79 6.01 -8.72
C LEU A 346 9.70 5.86 -7.18
N TYR A 347 10.82 5.68 -6.48
CA TYR A 347 10.89 5.47 -5.02
C TYR A 347 11.54 6.64 -4.26
N GLU A 348 12.35 7.47 -4.91
CA GLU A 348 12.81 8.75 -4.39
C GLU A 348 11.79 9.84 -4.75
N ASP A 349 11.81 10.31 -6.01
CA ASP A 349 11.06 11.50 -6.44
C ASP A 349 9.55 11.32 -6.31
N TRP A 350 8.97 10.26 -6.90
CA TRP A 350 7.52 10.04 -6.87
C TRP A 350 6.99 9.70 -5.46
N SER A 351 7.85 9.27 -4.53
CA SER A 351 7.45 8.98 -3.14
C SER A 351 7.08 10.23 -2.33
N THR A 352 7.43 11.42 -2.86
CA THR A 352 7.07 12.75 -2.34
C THR A 352 5.69 13.22 -2.81
N LEU A 353 5.13 12.62 -3.87
CA LEU A 353 3.85 13.03 -4.44
C LEU A 353 2.68 12.62 -3.55
N GLU A 354 1.85 13.59 -3.16
CA GLU A 354 0.61 13.33 -2.44
C GLU A 354 -0.25 12.29 -3.17
N LYS A 355 -0.81 11.35 -2.40
CA LYS A 355 -1.67 10.25 -2.88
C LYS A 355 -0.97 9.20 -3.76
N PHE A 356 0.35 9.28 -3.98
CA PHE A 356 1.08 8.20 -4.66
C PHE A 356 1.24 6.99 -3.73
N GLN A 357 0.63 5.86 -4.11
CA GLN A 357 0.66 4.61 -3.34
C GLN A 357 1.98 3.85 -3.51
N ARG A 358 3.14 4.48 -3.23
CA ARG A 358 4.53 3.96 -3.33
C ARG A 358 4.64 2.59 -4.04
N THR A 359 4.70 1.49 -3.30
CA THR A 359 4.89 0.14 -3.86
C THR A 359 3.76 -0.32 -4.80
N ARG A 360 2.49 -0.10 -4.44
CA ARG A 360 1.32 -0.53 -5.23
C ARG A 360 1.14 0.31 -6.51
N GLY A 361 1.57 1.58 -6.50
CA GLY A 361 1.58 2.47 -7.65
C GLY A 361 2.69 2.12 -8.65
N VAL A 362 3.90 1.82 -8.16
CA VAL A 362 5.03 1.34 -8.97
C VAL A 362 4.69 0.05 -9.72
N LEU A 363 4.15 -0.95 -9.00
CA LEU A 363 3.71 -2.22 -9.59
C LEU A 363 2.69 -2.03 -10.73
N GLN A 364 1.71 -1.14 -10.56
CA GLN A 364 0.72 -0.83 -11.60
C GLN A 364 1.37 -0.14 -12.81
N TYR A 365 2.24 0.84 -12.59
CA TYR A 365 2.86 1.61 -13.66
C TYR A 365 3.77 0.72 -14.52
N LEU A 366 4.65 -0.05 -13.88
CA LEU A 366 5.58 -0.94 -14.56
C LEU A 366 4.86 -2.08 -15.30
N ALA A 367 3.74 -2.60 -14.79
CA ALA A 367 2.96 -3.59 -15.51
C ALA A 367 2.35 -3.05 -16.82
N ILE A 368 1.81 -1.83 -16.83
CA ILE A 368 1.28 -1.19 -18.05
C ILE A 368 2.42 -0.95 -19.05
N VAL A 369 3.58 -0.50 -18.58
CA VAL A 369 4.80 -0.32 -19.40
C VAL A 369 5.28 -1.65 -20.00
N ILE A 370 5.42 -2.71 -19.20
CA ILE A 370 5.88 -4.04 -19.65
C ILE A 370 4.89 -4.64 -20.66
N HIS A 371 3.59 -4.53 -20.40
CA HIS A 371 2.54 -4.94 -21.34
C HIS A 371 2.67 -4.22 -22.70
N ARG A 372 2.84 -2.90 -22.69
CA ARG A 372 3.03 -2.09 -23.91
C ARG A 372 4.32 -2.46 -24.65
N LEU A 373 5.43 -2.66 -23.95
CA LEU A 373 6.72 -3.05 -24.54
C LEU A 373 6.74 -4.48 -25.10
N TRP A 374 6.02 -5.40 -24.46
CA TRP A 374 5.86 -6.77 -24.96
C TRP A 374 5.04 -6.82 -26.25
N ASN A 375 3.97 -6.03 -26.32
CA ASN A 375 3.08 -5.95 -27.47
C ASN A 375 3.66 -5.16 -28.66
N SER A 376 4.67 -4.30 -28.44
CA SER A 376 5.34 -3.54 -29.49
C SER A 376 6.55 -4.25 -30.14
N ASP A 377 6.88 -5.47 -29.69
CA ASP A 377 8.13 -6.17 -30.03
C ASP A 377 9.38 -5.34 -29.70
N ASN A 378 9.45 -4.83 -28.47
CA ASN A 378 10.65 -4.19 -27.97
C ASN A 378 11.84 -5.18 -27.94
N ARG A 379 12.99 -4.77 -28.50
CA ARG A 379 14.19 -5.62 -28.63
C ARG A 379 15.40 -5.10 -27.86
N ASP A 380 15.19 -4.23 -26.89
CA ASP A 380 16.25 -3.72 -26.04
C ASP A 380 16.69 -4.80 -25.03
N ALA A 381 17.95 -4.77 -24.60
CA ALA A 381 18.49 -5.77 -23.66
C ALA A 381 18.05 -5.55 -22.20
N LEU A 382 17.51 -4.37 -21.91
CA LEU A 382 17.12 -3.90 -20.58
C LEU A 382 16.09 -2.76 -20.76
N ILE A 383 15.10 -2.66 -19.88
CA ILE A 383 14.12 -1.56 -19.91
C ILE A 383 14.78 -0.32 -19.28
N MET A 384 15.00 0.72 -20.08
CA MET A 384 15.70 1.96 -19.71
C MET A 384 14.70 3.12 -19.48
N PRO A 385 15.07 4.18 -18.74
CA PRO A 385 14.20 5.36 -18.60
C PRO A 385 13.80 5.99 -19.94
N GLY A 386 14.71 5.95 -20.93
CA GLY A 386 14.46 6.43 -22.30
C GLY A 386 13.69 5.48 -23.21
N THR A 387 13.33 4.27 -22.76
CA THR A 387 12.49 3.32 -23.51
C THR A 387 11.07 3.22 -22.95
N LEU A 388 10.67 4.10 -22.03
CA LEU A 388 9.31 4.17 -21.50
C LEU A 388 8.35 4.69 -22.58
N PRO A 389 7.30 3.95 -22.99
CA PRO A 389 6.46 4.29 -24.13
C PRO A 389 5.39 5.33 -23.77
N LEU A 390 5.79 6.61 -23.69
CA LEU A 390 4.92 7.76 -23.41
C LEU A 390 4.00 8.14 -24.59
N ASP A 391 4.20 7.52 -25.75
CA ASP A 391 3.27 7.56 -26.89
C ASP A 391 1.92 6.93 -26.52
N ASP A 392 1.93 5.85 -25.73
CA ASP A 392 0.74 5.13 -25.34
C ASP A 392 -0.12 5.96 -24.37
N PRO A 393 -1.42 6.18 -24.67
CA PRO A 393 -2.29 6.96 -23.80
C PRO A 393 -2.39 6.41 -22.37
N ASN A 394 -2.37 5.09 -22.17
CA ASN A 394 -2.53 4.49 -20.84
C ASN A 394 -1.29 4.76 -19.98
N VAL A 395 -0.10 4.64 -20.58
CA VAL A 395 1.18 4.98 -19.91
C VAL A 395 1.21 6.47 -19.61
N ARG A 396 0.94 7.34 -20.60
CA ARG A 396 0.92 8.80 -20.44
C ARG A 396 -0.05 9.26 -19.35
N THR A 397 -1.31 8.81 -19.40
CA THR A 397 -2.31 9.14 -18.38
C THR A 397 -1.89 8.64 -17.00
N LYS A 398 -1.29 7.45 -16.89
CA LYS A 398 -0.80 6.92 -15.61
C LYS A 398 0.39 7.72 -15.06
N SER A 399 1.28 8.23 -15.91
CA SER A 399 2.40 9.10 -15.53
C SER A 399 1.93 10.46 -15.00
N ILE A 400 0.95 11.10 -15.64
CA ILE A 400 0.47 12.44 -15.22
C ILE A 400 -0.60 12.41 -14.13
N HIS A 401 -1.17 11.24 -13.80
CA HIS A 401 -2.28 11.08 -12.85
C HIS A 401 -2.03 11.73 -11.47
N TYR A 402 -0.77 11.74 -11.00
CA TYR A 402 -0.39 12.28 -9.69
C TYR A 402 0.17 13.71 -9.75
N LEU A 403 0.19 14.32 -10.94
CA LEU A 403 0.75 15.65 -11.18
C LEU A 403 -0.36 16.71 -11.35
N PRO A 404 -0.05 18.01 -11.21
CA PRO A 404 -0.97 19.09 -11.54
C PRO A 404 -1.48 19.07 -12.99
N GLN A 405 -2.61 19.73 -13.26
CA GLN A 405 -3.13 19.84 -14.63
C GLN A 405 -2.17 20.64 -15.54
N GLY A 406 -1.98 20.17 -16.77
CA GLY A 406 -1.20 20.85 -17.81
C GLY A 406 -0.06 20.02 -18.43
N TRP A 407 0.45 18.99 -17.74
CA TRP A 407 1.59 18.19 -18.20
C TRP A 407 1.35 17.44 -19.53
N GLU A 408 0.11 17.10 -19.87
CA GLU A 408 -0.21 16.43 -21.15
C GLU A 408 0.24 17.26 -22.36
N ALA A 409 0.01 18.57 -22.34
CA ALA A 409 0.43 19.47 -23.42
C ALA A 409 1.96 19.61 -23.52
N VAL A 410 2.68 19.43 -22.41
CA VAL A 410 4.16 19.40 -22.39
C VAL A 410 4.65 18.09 -23.01
N ILE A 411 4.06 16.95 -22.63
CA ILE A 411 4.41 15.64 -23.16
C ILE A 411 4.12 15.57 -24.67
N GLU A 412 2.99 16.07 -25.14
CA GLU A 412 2.68 16.07 -26.57
C GLU A 412 3.53 17.07 -27.38
N ARG A 413 3.93 18.22 -26.80
CA ARG A 413 4.68 19.24 -27.56
C ARG A 413 6.18 19.01 -27.58
N GLU A 414 6.75 18.59 -26.47
CA GLU A 414 8.22 18.58 -26.24
C GLU A 414 8.77 17.17 -26.05
N VAL A 415 7.98 16.27 -25.44
CA VAL A 415 8.41 14.88 -25.18
C VAL A 415 8.14 14.01 -26.41
N ASP A 416 6.92 13.55 -26.71
CA ASP A 416 6.70 12.47 -27.71
C ASP A 416 5.56 12.64 -28.73
N GLY A 417 5.00 13.84 -28.90
CA GLY A 417 4.03 14.07 -29.98
C GLY A 417 4.64 14.13 -31.40
N PRO A 418 3.81 14.05 -32.46
CA PRO A 418 4.24 13.93 -33.85
C PRO A 418 5.00 15.16 -34.40
N THR A 419 5.01 16.27 -33.65
CA THR A 419 5.72 17.51 -33.97
C THR A 419 7.04 17.68 -33.20
N ARG A 420 7.59 16.61 -32.58
CA ARG A 420 8.86 16.57 -31.85
C ARG A 420 9.93 17.44 -32.54
N CYS A 421 10.28 18.57 -31.94
CA CYS A 421 11.42 19.37 -32.38
C CYS A 421 12.71 18.59 -32.08
N ARG A 422 13.33 17.98 -33.11
CA ARG A 422 14.74 17.59 -33.00
C ARG A 422 15.56 18.86 -32.67
N PRO A 423 16.44 18.84 -31.65
CA PRO A 423 17.41 19.91 -31.51
C PRO A 423 18.21 19.98 -32.80
N LYS A 424 18.29 21.18 -33.41
CA LYS A 424 19.14 21.40 -34.58
C LYS A 424 20.58 21.20 -34.11
N SER A 425 21.20 20.08 -34.50
CA SER A 425 22.60 19.81 -34.19
C SER A 425 23.47 20.92 -34.78
N THR A 426 24.03 21.78 -33.93
CA THR A 426 24.95 22.85 -34.30
C THR A 426 26.33 22.27 -34.61
N ALA A 427 26.39 21.48 -35.68
CA ALA A 427 27.57 20.79 -36.19
C ALA A 427 27.60 20.94 -37.71
N THR A 428 28.44 21.86 -38.20
CA THR A 428 28.56 22.18 -39.63
C THR A 428 29.42 21.13 -40.34
N THR A 429 28.82 20.05 -40.81
CA THR A 429 29.47 19.10 -41.76
C THR A 429 28.41 18.43 -42.66
N PRO A 430 28.59 18.40 -43.99
CA PRO A 430 27.62 17.83 -44.92
C PRO A 430 27.83 16.32 -45.19
N ALA A 431 26.77 15.67 -45.70
CA ALA A 431 26.67 14.25 -46.10
C ALA A 431 26.79 13.23 -44.93
N SER A 432 25.98 12.17 -44.85
CA SER A 432 25.29 11.41 -45.91
C SER A 432 23.99 10.75 -45.43
N ALA A 433 23.32 9.98 -46.30
CA ALA A 433 21.93 9.55 -46.17
C ALA A 433 21.66 8.41 -45.17
N ALA A 434 20.46 8.44 -44.54
CA ALA A 434 19.43 7.37 -44.63
C ALA A 434 18.30 7.53 -43.58
N CYS A 435 17.28 8.35 -43.86
CA CYS A 435 16.08 8.41 -42.99
C CYS A 435 15.06 7.33 -43.41
N ARG A 436 14.96 6.22 -42.67
CA ARG A 436 13.92 5.20 -42.89
C ARG A 436 12.64 5.55 -42.13
N GLN A 437 11.67 6.14 -42.83
CA GLN A 437 10.28 6.19 -42.35
C GLN A 437 9.69 4.77 -42.35
N ARG A 438 9.08 4.33 -41.24
CA ARG A 438 8.14 3.19 -41.26
C ARG A 438 6.75 3.72 -41.62
N ALA A 439 6.39 3.66 -42.90
CA ALA A 439 5.02 3.89 -43.33
C ALA A 439 4.16 2.63 -43.08
N GLY A 440 2.99 2.81 -42.47
CA GLY A 440 1.93 1.78 -42.49
C GLY A 440 1.21 1.77 -43.84
N PRO A 441 0.55 0.66 -44.24
CA PRO A 441 -0.18 0.59 -45.50
C PRO A 441 -1.43 1.50 -45.47
N PRO A 442 -1.72 2.25 -46.55
CA PRO A 442 -2.88 3.13 -46.60
C PRO A 442 -4.18 2.36 -46.86
N ALA A 443 -5.25 2.71 -46.13
CA ALA A 443 -6.60 2.28 -46.46
C ALA A 443 -7.15 3.10 -47.65
N PRO A 444 -7.86 2.48 -48.61
CA PRO A 444 -8.35 3.18 -49.80
C PRO A 444 -9.58 4.04 -49.50
N SER A 445 -9.48 5.36 -49.68
CA SER A 445 -10.59 6.31 -49.55
C SER A 445 -11.23 6.61 -50.92
N SER A 446 -12.39 6.01 -51.19
CA SER A 446 -13.20 6.32 -52.38
C SER A 446 -13.84 7.71 -52.29
N SER A 447 -13.76 8.48 -53.38
CA SER A 447 -14.20 9.89 -53.42
C SER A 447 -15.72 10.07 -53.37
N ALA A 448 -16.20 10.92 -52.45
CA ALA A 448 -17.63 11.24 -52.29
C ALA A 448 -17.98 12.61 -52.91
N ALA A 449 -18.31 12.64 -54.21
CA ALA A 449 -18.73 13.87 -54.90
C ALA A 449 -20.19 14.27 -54.57
N ARG A 450 -20.41 15.51 -54.13
CA ARG A 450 -21.77 16.06 -53.91
C ARG A 450 -22.48 16.37 -55.24
N ARG A 451 -23.63 15.72 -55.49
CA ARG A 451 -24.73 16.28 -56.31
C ARG A 451 -26.10 16.05 -55.64
N ARG A 452 -27.13 16.75 -56.12
CA ARG A 452 -28.43 16.95 -55.44
C ARG A 452 -29.51 15.92 -55.82
N ARG A 453 -30.49 15.76 -54.91
CA ARG A 453 -31.95 15.40 -55.04
C ARG A 453 -32.58 15.38 -56.47
N PRO A 454 -33.75 14.70 -56.72
CA PRO A 454 -34.74 14.13 -55.77
C PRO A 454 -35.45 12.77 -56.12
N THR A 455 -36.26 12.26 -55.18
CA THR A 455 -37.55 11.50 -55.33
C THR A 455 -37.75 10.33 -56.31
N ARG A 456 -38.25 9.18 -55.79
CA ARG A 456 -39.44 8.45 -56.32
C ARG A 456 -40.12 7.54 -55.27
N ARG A 457 -41.27 6.93 -55.60
CA ARG A 457 -42.19 6.19 -54.69
C ARG A 457 -42.20 4.66 -54.93
N SER A 458 -42.26 3.86 -53.86
CA SER A 458 -43.05 2.60 -53.64
C SER A 458 -42.83 2.18 -52.17
N ALA A 459 -43.76 1.71 -51.34
CA ALA A 459 -44.87 0.74 -51.46
C ALA A 459 -44.39 -0.74 -51.47
N ALA A 460 -44.86 -1.66 -50.62
CA ALA A 460 -45.72 -1.54 -49.42
C ALA A 460 -45.72 -2.84 -48.56
N SER A 461 -45.94 -2.76 -47.24
CA SER A 461 -46.63 -3.82 -46.44
C SER A 461 -46.89 -3.43 -44.96
N LYS A 462 -48.11 -3.72 -44.48
CA LYS A 462 -48.65 -3.77 -43.08
C LYS A 462 -49.72 -4.90 -43.08
N PRO A 463 -50.28 -5.45 -41.96
CA PRO A 463 -50.61 -4.87 -40.64
C PRO A 463 -49.85 -5.59 -39.48
N ALA A 464 -50.14 -5.50 -38.17
CA ALA A 464 -51.27 -5.05 -37.32
C ALA A 464 -50.75 -4.14 -36.16
N ALA A 465 -51.50 -3.30 -35.40
CA ALA A 465 -52.86 -3.32 -34.83
C ALA A 465 -53.01 -4.26 -33.60
N SER A 466 -53.56 -3.86 -32.44
CA SER A 466 -54.20 -2.58 -32.04
C SER A 466 -54.27 -2.35 -30.50
N SER A 467 -54.74 -1.14 -30.09
CA SER A 467 -55.44 -0.80 -28.82
C SER A 467 -54.67 -0.86 -27.47
N SER A 468 -54.91 0.01 -26.47
CA SER A 468 -55.76 1.23 -26.39
C SER A 468 -55.35 2.18 -25.23
N ALA A 469 -55.73 3.46 -25.30
CA ALA A 469 -55.58 4.51 -24.27
C ALA A 469 -56.93 4.70 -23.49
N PRO A 470 -57.27 5.79 -22.72
CA PRO A 470 -56.73 7.17 -22.57
C PRO A 470 -56.37 7.50 -21.08
N SER A 471 -56.33 8.72 -20.49
CA SER A 471 -56.75 10.09 -20.87
C SER A 471 -56.02 11.23 -20.10
N SER A 472 -56.31 12.50 -20.44
CA SER A 472 -55.91 13.76 -19.75
C SER A 472 -56.56 13.96 -18.35
N ARG A 473 -56.14 14.84 -17.43
CA ARG A 473 -55.96 16.34 -17.47
C ARG A 473 -55.09 16.82 -16.29
N GLY A 474 -54.49 18.02 -16.24
CA GLY A 474 -54.27 19.03 -17.29
C GLY A 474 -53.98 20.47 -16.77
N LYS A 475 -53.10 21.20 -17.50
CA LYS A 475 -52.94 22.69 -17.61
C LYS A 475 -52.52 23.58 -16.40
N ARG A 476 -51.36 24.27 -16.61
CA ARG A 476 -51.03 25.70 -16.30
C ARG A 476 -50.85 26.07 -14.80
N SER A 477 -50.10 27.11 -14.40
CA SER A 477 -49.19 28.13 -15.01
C SER A 477 -48.29 28.69 -13.88
N GLY A 478 -47.23 29.51 -14.03
CA GLY A 478 -46.59 30.24 -15.14
C GLY A 478 -45.89 31.50 -14.58
N CYS A 479 -44.86 32.03 -15.26
CA CYS A 479 -43.93 33.11 -14.81
C CYS A 479 -43.03 32.73 -13.59
N SER A 480 -41.72 33.02 -13.46
CA SER A 480 -40.67 33.75 -14.20
C SER A 480 -40.30 35.19 -13.78
N ARG A 481 -38.99 35.40 -13.56
CA ARG A 481 -38.17 36.64 -13.67
C ARG A 481 -38.02 37.62 -12.48
N THR A 482 -36.83 37.56 -11.86
CA THR A 482 -35.85 38.65 -11.59
C THR A 482 -36.28 39.98 -10.94
N CYS A 483 -35.73 40.23 -9.75
CA CYS A 483 -35.02 41.44 -9.28
C CYS A 483 -34.47 41.14 -7.86
N SER A 484 -33.57 41.85 -7.19
CA SER A 484 -32.44 42.74 -7.48
C SER A 484 -32.11 43.43 -6.13
N SER A 485 -30.87 43.27 -5.63
CA SER A 485 -30.14 44.11 -4.64
C SER A 485 -30.88 45.05 -3.67
N VAL A 486 -30.64 44.88 -2.35
CA VAL A 486 -30.56 45.97 -1.36
C VAL A 486 -29.40 45.68 -0.39
N CYS A 487 -28.66 46.72 0.03
CA CYS A 487 -27.54 46.61 0.97
C CYS A 487 -27.99 46.75 2.44
N ALA A 488 -27.25 46.16 3.38
CA ALA A 488 -27.29 46.53 4.79
C ALA A 488 -25.89 46.43 5.43
N THR A 489 -25.43 47.51 6.04
CA THR A 489 -24.12 47.62 6.70
C THR A 489 -24.23 47.26 8.19
N ALA A 490 -23.23 46.60 8.76
CA ALA A 490 -23.08 46.42 10.21
C ALA A 490 -21.62 46.60 10.63
N SER A 491 -21.38 47.22 11.79
CA SER A 491 -20.09 47.85 12.11
C SER A 491 -19.13 46.98 12.93
N ILE A 492 -17.85 47.30 12.82
CA ILE A 492 -16.75 46.77 13.64
C ILE A 492 -16.91 47.26 15.09
N THR A 493 -16.66 46.38 16.06
CA THR A 493 -16.33 46.75 17.46
C THR A 493 -15.18 45.87 17.93
N SER A 494 -14.24 46.43 18.69
CA SER A 494 -12.96 45.81 19.04
C SER A 494 -12.66 45.89 20.55
N MET A 495 -11.60 45.20 20.97
CA MET A 495 -10.88 45.30 22.25
C MET A 495 -11.56 44.85 23.56
N ARG A 496 -11.08 43.69 24.04
CA ARG A 496 -10.74 43.37 25.45
C ARG A 496 -9.41 42.61 25.42
N THR A 497 -8.46 42.69 26.35
CA THR A 497 -8.28 43.48 27.59
C THR A 497 -6.77 43.50 27.93
N ALA A 498 -6.28 44.39 28.80
CA ALA A 498 -4.86 44.44 29.18
C ALA A 498 -4.65 44.75 30.69
N THR A 499 -3.53 44.25 31.26
CA THR A 499 -2.94 44.61 32.59
C THR A 499 -3.81 44.41 33.85
N ALA A 500 -3.36 44.47 35.12
CA ALA A 500 -2.16 44.01 35.86
C ALA A 500 -2.47 44.23 37.39
N THR A 501 -1.74 43.86 38.46
CA THR A 501 -0.41 43.23 38.74
C THR A 501 -0.45 42.59 40.16
N GLY A 502 0.54 41.78 40.60
CA GLY A 502 0.66 41.35 42.01
C GLY A 502 1.87 40.46 42.32
N SER A 503 2.46 40.55 43.53
CA SER A 503 3.83 40.06 43.79
C SER A 503 4.18 39.68 45.26
N THR A 504 4.66 38.44 45.50
CA THR A 504 5.74 37.99 46.46
C THR A 504 5.74 38.39 47.97
N PRO A 505 6.62 37.85 48.87
CA PRO A 505 7.52 36.66 48.80
C PRO A 505 7.63 35.75 50.08
N SER A 506 7.88 34.44 49.90
CA SER A 506 8.81 33.59 50.72
C SER A 506 8.52 33.37 52.25
N PRO A 507 9.37 32.64 53.03
CA PRO A 507 10.41 31.63 52.75
C PRO A 507 10.00 30.26 53.42
N THR A 508 10.78 29.29 53.97
CA THR A 508 12.22 29.01 54.18
C THR A 508 12.44 27.49 54.41
N CYS A 509 13.48 26.83 53.84
CA CYS A 509 14.28 25.74 54.46
C CYS A 509 15.40 25.20 53.53
N ALA A 510 16.41 24.49 54.07
CA ALA A 510 17.66 24.12 53.35
C ALA A 510 18.14 22.67 53.60
N GLY A 511 18.94 22.10 52.68
CA GLY A 511 19.37 20.68 52.73
C GLY A 511 20.63 20.32 51.88
N ARG A 512 21.82 20.68 52.37
CA ARG A 512 23.21 20.32 51.96
C ARG A 512 23.47 19.30 50.82
N TRP A 513 24.14 19.79 49.77
CA TRP A 513 25.49 19.39 49.28
C TRP A 513 25.99 17.93 49.41
N ARG A 514 26.39 17.33 48.26
CA ARG A 514 27.69 16.67 48.02
C ARG A 514 28.04 16.75 46.52
N ALA A 515 29.31 16.58 46.15
CA ALA A 515 29.79 16.81 44.77
C ALA A 515 30.86 15.79 44.30
N ALA A 516 30.81 15.47 43.00
CA ALA A 516 31.83 14.78 42.18
C ALA A 516 31.43 15.05 40.70
N SER A 517 32.08 15.96 39.95
CA SER A 517 33.37 15.84 39.25
C SER A 517 33.32 14.98 37.96
N GLY A 518 33.35 15.61 36.77
CA GLY A 518 33.46 14.93 35.47
C GLY A 518 32.65 15.55 34.30
N THR A 519 32.83 16.82 33.92
CA THR A 519 33.72 17.31 32.82
C THR A 519 33.32 16.99 31.35
N TRP A 520 32.64 17.96 30.71
CA TRP A 520 32.53 18.21 29.24
C TRP A 520 31.87 17.12 28.34
N THR A 521 31.26 17.41 27.18
CA THR A 521 31.22 18.64 26.34
C THR A 521 29.83 18.85 25.73
N VAL A 522 29.36 20.09 25.52
CA VAL A 522 28.12 20.40 24.79
C VAL A 522 28.40 21.35 23.62
N GLY A 523 28.08 20.91 22.40
CA GLY A 523 28.14 21.75 21.19
C GLY A 523 26.85 22.56 21.00
N LYS A 524 26.95 23.90 21.05
CA LYS A 524 25.85 24.80 20.63
C LYS A 524 26.02 25.17 19.15
N TRP A 525 24.93 25.13 18.40
CA TRP A 525 24.77 25.97 17.20
C TRP A 525 23.65 26.99 17.46
N ARG A 526 23.70 28.13 16.77
CA ARG A 526 22.87 29.32 17.05
C ARG A 526 21.85 29.57 15.95
N ASN A 527 20.69 30.08 16.33
CA ASN A 527 19.84 30.82 15.40
C ASN A 527 20.54 32.13 15.00
N CYS A 528 20.42 32.50 13.72
CA CYS A 528 20.67 33.86 13.23
C CYS A 528 19.51 34.24 12.30
N SER A 529 18.80 35.31 12.66
CA SER A 529 17.64 35.81 11.92
C SER A 529 17.71 37.33 11.86
N SER A 530 18.12 37.89 10.72
CA SER A 530 18.11 39.34 10.51
C SER A 530 18.20 39.71 9.01
N ALA A 531 17.18 40.44 8.56
CA ALA A 531 17.12 41.40 7.45
C ALA A 531 18.16 41.33 6.29
N GLY A 532 17.61 41.21 5.08
CA GLY A 532 18.26 41.46 3.79
C GLY A 532 17.18 41.56 2.72
#